data_AF-A0A954XJK3-F1
#
_entry.id   AF-A0A954XJK3-F1
#
_cell.length_a   1.000
_cell.length_b   1.000
_cell.length_c   1.000
_cell.angle_alpha   90.00
_cell.angle_beta   90.00
_cell.angle_gamma   90.00
#
_symmetry.space_group_name_H-M   'P 1'
#
loop_
_entity.id
_entity.type
_entity.pdbx_description
1 polymer ?
#
loop_
_entity_poly.entity_id
_entity_poly.type
_entity_poly.pdbx_seq_one_letter_code
_entity_poly.pdbx_strand_id
1 'polypeptide(L)'
;MTTNTEAQVLMIPLKPALIQGVAQKLPVLVRIQAPDADPATKKVERKPYCLSLVIDRSGSMSGEPLIEAVRCAKYIVDQLDSGDLTSVVTFDNQVTVLAETAMVGDRKHLHRALSKIHPGGMTNLYGGWKAGMESIQDKAPEAALARVILLSDGNANEGEATEPDVIAGYCAEAAAKGVTTSTYGLGRDFNEQLMVEMGKSVIVDKKQENPPVTTSAQCANGLPC
;
A
#
# COMPACT_ATOMS: atom_id res chain seq x y z
N MET A 1 -21.17 26.86 6.27
CA MET A 1 -20.42 25.61 6.45
C MET A 1 -19.11 26.00 7.10
N THR A 2 -18.84 25.54 8.33
CA THR A 2 -17.60 25.81 9.04
C THR A 2 -16.51 24.93 8.44
N THR A 3 -15.53 25.54 7.77
CA THR A 3 -14.38 24.86 7.17
C THR A 3 -13.44 24.35 8.25
N ASN A 4 -13.04 23.08 8.18
CA ASN A 4 -12.06 22.49 9.08
C ASN A 4 -10.64 22.84 8.60
N THR A 5 -9.93 23.73 9.30
CA THR A 5 -8.57 24.17 8.90
C THR A 5 -7.44 23.33 9.49
N GLU A 6 -7.72 22.39 10.41
CA GLU A 6 -6.70 21.56 11.05
C GLU A 6 -7.07 20.07 11.04
N ALA A 7 -6.06 19.19 11.17
CA ALA A 7 -6.32 17.77 11.32
C ALA A 7 -6.95 17.49 12.70
N GLN A 8 -8.06 16.75 12.73
CA GLN A 8 -8.75 16.43 13.97
C GLN A 8 -8.68 14.93 14.26
N VAL A 9 -8.44 14.58 15.52
CA VAL A 9 -8.54 13.20 16.03
C VAL A 9 -9.75 13.12 16.95
N LEU A 10 -10.81 12.47 16.48
CA LEU A 10 -12.05 12.25 17.22
C LEU A 10 -12.05 10.85 17.81
N MET A 11 -12.27 10.74 19.12
CA MET A 11 -12.39 9.47 19.82
C MET A 11 -13.85 9.28 20.26
N ILE A 12 -14.55 8.34 19.65
CA ILE A 12 -15.98 8.11 19.89
C ILE A 12 -16.14 6.77 20.60
N PRO A 13 -16.53 6.75 21.89
CA PRO A 13 -16.75 5.49 22.59
C PRO A 13 -18.00 4.80 22.05
N LEU A 14 -17.93 3.48 21.84
CA LEU A 14 -19.08 2.71 21.35
C LEU A 14 -20.17 2.52 22.42
N LYS A 15 -19.83 2.75 23.69
CA LYS A 15 -20.77 2.74 24.80
C LYS A 15 -20.78 4.11 25.48
N PRO A 16 -21.94 4.68 25.79
CA PRO A 16 -22.03 6.00 26.41
C PRO A 16 -21.64 6.01 27.89
N ALA A 17 -21.51 4.84 28.53
CA ALA A 17 -21.21 4.72 29.95
C ALA A 17 -20.43 3.44 30.28
N LEU A 18 -19.79 3.44 31.44
CA LEU A 18 -19.10 2.29 32.05
C LEU A 18 -19.71 1.98 33.42
N ILE A 19 -19.73 0.70 33.78
CA ILE A 19 -20.15 0.28 35.13
C ILE A 19 -19.03 0.62 36.12
N GLN A 20 -19.38 1.35 37.19
CA GLN A 20 -18.42 1.70 38.23
C GLN A 20 -17.93 0.45 38.98
N GLY A 21 -16.63 0.41 39.32
CA GLY A 21 -16.03 -0.66 40.12
C GLY A 21 -15.76 -1.97 39.37
N VAL A 22 -16.04 -2.05 38.07
CA VAL A 22 -15.79 -3.24 37.25
C VAL A 22 -14.84 -2.93 36.11
N ALA A 23 -13.73 -3.69 36.03
CA ALA A 23 -12.82 -3.61 34.90
C ALA A 23 -13.54 -3.99 33.59
N GLN A 24 -13.56 -3.08 32.63
CA GLN A 24 -14.26 -3.25 31.36
C GLN A 24 -13.38 -2.79 30.20
N LYS A 25 -13.46 -3.50 29.06
CA LYS A 25 -12.91 -3.03 27.79
C LYS A 25 -13.91 -2.07 27.14
N LEU A 26 -13.47 -0.87 26.78
CA LEU A 26 -14.26 0.13 26.05
C LEU A 26 -13.73 0.24 24.61
N PRO A 27 -14.44 -0.31 23.61
CA PRO A 27 -14.11 -0.06 22.22
C PRO A 27 -14.31 1.44 21.91
N VAL A 28 -13.33 2.04 21.25
CA VAL A 28 -13.36 3.44 20.81
C VAL A 28 -13.11 3.48 19.31
N LEU A 29 -13.96 4.19 18.58
CA LEU A 29 -13.71 4.55 17.19
C LEU A 29 -12.80 5.78 17.17
N VAL A 30 -11.60 5.62 16.61
CA VAL A 30 -10.70 6.74 16.33
C VAL A 30 -10.93 7.19 14.89
N ARG A 31 -11.41 8.42 14.71
CA ARG A 31 -11.55 9.05 13.39
C ARG A 31 -10.51 10.14 13.25
N ILE A 32 -9.66 9.99 12.24
CA ILE A 32 -8.71 11.04 11.83
C ILE A 32 -9.34 11.77 10.65
N GLN A 33 -9.56 13.07 10.80
CA GLN A 33 -10.13 13.92 9.76
C GLN A 33 -9.07 14.92 9.29
N ALA A 34 -8.74 14.87 8.00
CA ALA A 34 -7.87 15.85 7.38
C ALA A 34 -8.55 17.24 7.34
N PRO A 35 -7.77 18.33 7.31
CA PRO A 35 -8.33 19.65 7.04
C PRO A 35 -9.01 19.67 5.66
N ASP A 36 -10.08 20.46 5.55
CA ASP A 36 -10.72 20.74 4.29
C ASP A 36 -9.72 21.46 3.38
N ALA A 37 -9.68 21.08 2.10
CA ALA A 37 -8.89 21.80 1.12
C ALA A 37 -9.47 23.20 0.96
N ASP A 38 -8.80 24.23 1.46
CA ASP A 38 -9.21 25.62 1.24
C ASP A 38 -8.97 25.97 -0.24
N PRO A 39 -10.04 26.27 -1.02
CA PRO A 39 -9.93 26.59 -2.44
C PRO A 39 -9.12 27.86 -2.72
N ALA A 40 -8.89 28.72 -1.72
CA ALA A 40 -8.09 29.96 -1.84
C ALA A 40 -6.60 29.76 -1.52
N THR A 41 -6.23 28.73 -0.75
CA THR A 41 -4.82 28.36 -0.59
C THR A 41 -4.27 27.77 -1.88
N LYS A 42 -3.14 28.32 -2.35
CA LYS A 42 -2.30 27.68 -3.38
C LYS A 42 -2.21 26.19 -3.07
N LYS A 43 -2.56 25.33 -4.04
CA LYS A 43 -2.37 23.88 -3.98
C LYS A 43 -0.99 23.63 -3.37
N VAL A 44 -0.94 23.19 -2.12
CA VAL A 44 0.32 22.80 -1.49
C VAL A 44 0.88 21.73 -2.42
N GLU A 45 2.07 21.98 -2.97
CA GLU A 45 2.67 21.10 -3.95
C GLU A 45 2.93 19.76 -3.23
N ARG A 46 2.07 18.78 -3.49
CA ARG A 46 2.23 17.47 -2.88
C ARG A 46 3.53 16.87 -3.38
N LYS A 47 4.26 16.20 -2.51
CA LYS A 47 5.36 15.34 -2.95
C LYS A 47 4.81 14.32 -3.98
N PRO A 48 5.61 13.91 -4.98
CA PRO A 48 5.17 12.98 -5.99
C PRO A 48 4.88 11.61 -5.37
N TYR A 49 3.97 10.86 -5.98
CA TYR A 49 3.83 9.43 -5.75
C TYR A 49 4.90 8.69 -6.52
N CYS A 50 5.36 7.56 -5.99
CA CYS A 50 6.32 6.67 -6.63
C CYS A 50 5.74 5.25 -6.66
N LEU A 51 5.17 4.86 -7.79
CA LEU A 51 4.48 3.58 -7.93
C LEU A 51 5.26 2.60 -8.79
N SER A 52 5.44 1.37 -8.33
CA SER A 52 5.90 0.27 -9.19
C SER A 52 4.71 -0.59 -9.57
N LEU A 53 4.34 -0.61 -10.83
CA LEU A 53 3.30 -1.50 -11.36
C LEU A 53 3.94 -2.85 -11.69
N VAL A 54 3.66 -3.86 -10.87
CA VAL A 54 4.21 -5.22 -11.03
C VAL A 54 3.08 -6.12 -11.53
N ILE A 55 3.21 -6.59 -12.76
CA ILE A 55 2.14 -7.30 -13.47
C ILE A 55 2.57 -8.74 -13.74
N ASP A 56 1.81 -9.66 -13.19
CA ASP A 56 1.90 -11.08 -13.50
C ASP A 56 1.40 -11.33 -14.92
N ARG A 57 2.24 -11.99 -15.71
CA ARG A 57 1.88 -12.43 -17.07
C ARG A 57 1.98 -13.95 -17.22
N SER A 58 1.99 -14.71 -16.14
CA SER A 58 2.06 -16.17 -16.18
C SER A 58 0.90 -16.80 -16.96
N GLY A 59 1.02 -18.09 -17.27
CA GLY A 59 0.06 -18.81 -18.09
C GLY A 59 -1.37 -18.79 -17.53
N SER A 60 -1.54 -18.81 -16.21
CA SER A 60 -2.85 -18.74 -15.54
C SER A 60 -3.52 -17.36 -15.67
N MET A 61 -2.74 -16.31 -15.90
CA MET A 61 -3.25 -14.97 -16.20
C MET A 61 -3.79 -14.84 -17.64
N SER A 62 -3.61 -15.84 -18.50
CA SER A 62 -4.04 -15.79 -19.91
C SER A 62 -5.52 -15.46 -20.06
N GLY A 63 -5.83 -14.60 -21.05
CA GLY A 63 -7.20 -14.20 -21.34
C GLY A 63 -7.67 -13.02 -20.49
N GLU A 64 -8.85 -13.16 -19.89
CA GLU A 64 -9.52 -12.08 -19.16
C GLU A 64 -8.71 -11.50 -17.98
N PRO A 65 -8.03 -12.31 -17.13
CA PRO A 65 -7.26 -11.78 -16.00
C PRO A 65 -6.15 -10.82 -16.43
N LEU A 66 -5.35 -11.16 -17.44
CA LEU A 66 -4.29 -10.29 -17.94
C LEU A 66 -4.86 -9.05 -18.64
N ILE A 67 -5.96 -9.19 -19.39
CA ILE A 67 -6.64 -8.04 -20.01
C ILE A 67 -7.06 -7.03 -18.93
N GLU A 68 -7.63 -7.52 -17.81
CA GLU A 68 -8.02 -6.67 -16.70
C GLU A 68 -6.81 -6.09 -15.95
N ALA A 69 -5.75 -6.88 -15.73
CA ALA A 69 -4.49 -6.40 -15.15
C ALA A 69 -3.94 -5.19 -15.92
N VAL A 70 -3.84 -5.31 -17.24
CA VAL A 70 -3.36 -4.25 -18.13
C VAL A 70 -4.31 -3.06 -18.13
N ARG A 71 -5.63 -3.29 -18.08
CA ARG A 71 -6.63 -2.22 -17.97
C ARG A 71 -6.49 -1.45 -16.66
N CYS A 72 -6.37 -2.14 -15.52
CA CYS A 72 -6.14 -1.54 -14.21
C CYS A 72 -4.84 -0.74 -14.19
N ALA A 73 -3.74 -1.30 -14.72
CA ALA A 73 -2.46 -0.60 -14.81
C ALA A 73 -2.55 0.69 -15.63
N LYS A 74 -3.22 0.66 -16.79
CA LYS A 74 -3.47 1.86 -17.61
C LYS A 74 -4.31 2.89 -16.87
N TYR A 75 -5.36 2.45 -16.19
CA TYR A 75 -6.21 3.32 -15.38
C TYR A 75 -5.40 4.01 -14.27
N ILE A 76 -4.54 3.28 -13.56
CA ILE A 76 -3.65 3.86 -12.53
C ILE A 76 -2.74 4.92 -13.15
N VAL A 77 -2.08 4.61 -14.28
CA VAL A 77 -1.23 5.57 -15.00
C VAL A 77 -1.98 6.85 -15.38
N ASP A 78 -3.25 6.72 -15.78
CA ASP A 78 -4.06 7.87 -16.17
C ASP A 78 -4.49 8.74 -14.99
N GLN A 79 -4.55 8.19 -13.77
CA GLN A 79 -4.86 8.94 -12.55
C GLN A 79 -3.64 9.62 -11.91
N LEU A 80 -2.42 9.26 -12.30
CA LEU A 80 -1.21 9.90 -11.79
C LEU A 80 -1.01 11.29 -12.40
N ASP A 81 -0.44 12.21 -11.63
CA ASP A 81 0.01 13.50 -12.13
C ASP A 81 1.30 13.32 -12.95
N SER A 82 1.58 14.25 -13.88
CA SER A 82 2.76 14.15 -14.74
C SER A 82 4.10 14.20 -13.98
N GLY A 83 4.08 14.72 -12.75
CA GLY A 83 5.23 14.78 -11.85
C GLY A 83 5.42 13.55 -10.96
N ASP A 84 4.45 12.63 -10.94
CA ASP A 84 4.61 11.36 -10.23
C ASP A 84 5.62 10.46 -10.93
N LEU A 85 6.19 9.53 -10.19
CA LEU A 85 7.15 8.54 -10.67
C LEU A 85 6.46 7.19 -10.84
N THR A 86 6.78 6.47 -11.91
CA THR A 86 6.28 5.12 -12.13
C THR A 86 7.29 4.23 -12.82
N SER A 87 7.35 2.96 -12.40
CA SER A 87 7.97 1.87 -13.14
C SER A 87 6.93 0.83 -13.54
N VAL A 88 7.25 0.05 -14.58
CA VAL A 88 6.44 -1.09 -15.02
C VAL A 88 7.33 -2.31 -15.07
N VAL A 89 7.03 -3.28 -14.21
CA VAL A 89 7.69 -4.57 -14.13
C VAL A 89 6.68 -5.64 -14.51
N THR A 90 7.11 -6.60 -15.32
CA THR A 90 6.33 -7.80 -15.61
C THR A 90 7.10 -9.03 -15.19
N PHE A 91 6.37 -10.06 -14.78
CA PHE A 91 7.00 -11.33 -14.44
C PHE A 91 6.17 -12.53 -14.90
N ASP A 92 6.89 -13.55 -15.34
CA ASP A 92 6.45 -14.94 -15.44
C ASP A 92 7.53 -15.79 -14.75
N ASN A 93 8.17 -16.74 -15.44
CA ASN A 93 9.41 -17.36 -14.96
C ASN A 93 10.61 -16.40 -15.00
N GLN A 94 10.51 -15.32 -15.78
CA GLN A 94 11.52 -14.27 -15.85
C GLN A 94 10.92 -12.92 -15.44
N VAL A 95 11.75 -12.09 -14.83
CA VAL A 95 11.40 -10.73 -14.46
C VAL A 95 11.92 -9.79 -15.55
N THR A 96 11.07 -8.87 -16.00
CA THR A 96 11.42 -7.87 -17.02
C THR A 96 10.93 -6.50 -16.58
N VAL A 97 11.84 -5.54 -16.52
CA VAL A 97 11.51 -4.12 -16.34
C VAL A 97 11.17 -3.54 -17.71
N LEU A 98 9.89 -3.31 -17.98
CA LEU A 98 9.41 -2.74 -19.25
C LEU A 98 9.54 -1.22 -19.29
N ALA A 99 9.49 -0.58 -18.14
CA ALA A 99 9.77 0.84 -17.96
C ALA A 99 10.47 1.07 -16.63
N GLU A 100 11.68 1.61 -16.69
CA GLU A 100 12.43 2.07 -15.51
C GLU A 100 11.68 3.21 -14.79
N THR A 101 11.93 3.37 -13.49
CA THR A 101 11.31 4.42 -12.68
C THR A 101 11.62 5.81 -13.23
N ALA A 102 10.61 6.46 -13.79
CA ALA A 102 10.72 7.80 -14.35
C ALA A 102 9.43 8.59 -14.12
N MET A 103 9.49 9.90 -14.38
CA MET A 103 8.31 10.75 -14.33
C MET A 103 7.26 10.27 -15.35
N VAL A 104 6.00 10.26 -14.93
CA VAL A 104 4.86 9.82 -15.75
C VAL A 104 4.75 10.64 -17.04
N GLY A 105 4.97 11.96 -16.97
CA GLY A 105 5.04 12.84 -18.13
C GLY A 105 3.77 12.78 -18.99
N ASP A 106 3.95 12.48 -20.28
CA ASP A 106 2.85 12.38 -21.26
C ASP A 106 2.15 11.01 -21.29
N ARG A 107 2.57 10.06 -20.43
CA ARG A 107 2.06 8.68 -20.30
C ARG A 107 2.22 7.79 -21.53
N LYS A 108 2.60 8.30 -22.70
CA LYS A 108 2.59 7.53 -23.95
C LYS A 108 3.57 6.36 -23.90
N HIS A 109 4.73 6.55 -23.26
CA HIS A 109 5.72 5.49 -23.13
C HIS A 109 5.20 4.34 -22.24
N LEU A 110 4.53 4.64 -21.13
CA LEU A 110 3.90 3.66 -20.23
C LEU A 110 2.79 2.89 -20.94
N HIS A 111 1.88 3.59 -21.63
CA HIS A 111 0.81 2.95 -22.42
C HIS A 111 1.36 2.01 -23.49
N ARG A 112 2.47 2.39 -24.16
CA ARG A 112 3.16 1.52 -25.12
C ARG A 112 3.80 0.31 -24.45
N ALA A 113 4.42 0.47 -23.27
CA ALA A 113 4.99 -0.63 -22.51
C ALA A 113 3.91 -1.64 -22.09
N LEU A 114 2.82 -1.16 -21.50
CA LEU A 114 1.69 -1.98 -21.05
C LEU A 114 1.00 -2.72 -22.21
N SER A 115 0.97 -2.14 -23.40
CA SER A 115 0.35 -2.79 -24.58
C SER A 115 1.21 -3.90 -25.20
N LYS A 116 2.45 -4.10 -24.73
CA LYS A 116 3.34 -5.17 -25.17
C LYS A 116 3.31 -6.40 -24.25
N ILE A 117 2.49 -6.37 -23.21
CA ILE A 117 2.40 -7.47 -22.25
C ILE A 117 1.59 -8.60 -22.88
N HIS A 118 2.20 -9.77 -22.95
CA HIS A 118 1.59 -10.99 -23.46
C HIS A 118 1.77 -12.12 -22.44
N PRO A 119 0.84 -13.10 -22.40
CA PRO A 119 0.98 -14.24 -21.52
C PRO A 119 2.31 -14.97 -21.73
N GLY A 120 2.83 -15.52 -20.64
CA GLY A 120 4.12 -16.18 -20.51
C GLY A 120 3.98 -17.54 -19.84
N GLY A 121 5.05 -17.96 -19.17
CA GLY A 121 5.20 -19.30 -18.59
C GLY A 121 4.75 -19.42 -17.13
N MET A 122 5.68 -19.86 -16.27
CA MET A 122 5.47 -20.05 -14.82
C MET A 122 5.41 -18.71 -14.07
N THR A 123 5.48 -18.75 -12.73
CA THR A 123 5.18 -17.58 -11.89
C THR A 123 6.23 -17.38 -10.80
N ASN A 124 7.21 -16.51 -11.08
CA ASN A 124 8.22 -16.03 -10.13
C ASN A 124 7.73 -14.75 -9.43
N LEU A 125 6.72 -14.92 -8.57
CA LEU A 125 6.05 -13.82 -7.88
C LEU A 125 7.01 -13.01 -7.00
N TYR A 126 7.83 -13.70 -6.19
CA TYR A 126 8.80 -13.02 -5.33
C TYR A 126 9.79 -12.19 -6.14
N GLY A 127 10.34 -12.74 -7.23
CA GLY A 127 11.27 -12.02 -8.10
C GLY A 127 10.64 -10.78 -8.73
N GLY A 128 9.40 -10.90 -9.22
CA GLY A 128 8.66 -9.77 -9.79
C GLY A 128 8.42 -8.66 -8.76
N TRP A 129 7.95 -9.04 -7.57
CA TRP A 129 7.75 -8.10 -6.46
C TRP A 129 9.06 -7.43 -6.02
N LYS A 130 10.14 -8.20 -5.86
CA LYS A 130 11.47 -7.73 -5.46
C LYS A 130 12.01 -6.70 -6.44
N ALA A 131 11.99 -6.98 -7.74
CA ALA A 131 12.43 -6.03 -8.76
C ALA A 131 11.57 -4.75 -8.76
N GLY A 132 10.26 -4.87 -8.55
CA GLY A 132 9.38 -3.72 -8.40
C GLY A 132 9.76 -2.85 -7.20
N MET A 133 9.98 -3.48 -6.04
CA MET A 133 10.42 -2.80 -4.81
C MET A 133 11.77 -2.09 -5.01
N GLU A 134 12.77 -2.81 -5.54
CA GLU A 134 14.11 -2.27 -5.81
C GLU A 134 14.07 -1.10 -6.81
N SER A 135 13.18 -1.12 -7.79
CA SER A 135 13.06 -0.04 -8.78
C SER A 135 12.66 1.31 -8.18
N ILE A 136 11.95 1.31 -7.05
CA ILE A 136 11.42 2.53 -6.42
C ILE A 136 12.03 2.86 -5.06
N GLN A 137 12.81 1.95 -4.46
CA GLN A 137 13.32 2.10 -3.09
C GLN A 137 14.14 3.39 -2.90
N ASP A 138 14.98 3.74 -3.88
CA ASP A 138 15.89 4.90 -3.78
C ASP A 138 15.13 6.22 -3.88
N LYS A 139 13.89 6.19 -4.39
CA LYS A 139 12.99 7.35 -4.52
C LYS A 139 12.01 7.46 -3.36
N ALA A 140 11.92 6.43 -2.51
CA ALA A 140 10.95 6.39 -1.42
C ALA A 140 11.09 7.55 -0.40
N PRO A 141 12.29 7.98 0.02
CA PRO A 141 12.43 9.08 0.99
C PRO A 141 11.89 10.44 0.51
N GLU A 142 11.86 10.66 -0.81
CA GLU A 142 11.44 11.91 -1.44
C GLU A 142 9.96 11.90 -1.86
N ALA A 143 9.34 10.72 -1.93
CA ALA A 143 7.95 10.55 -2.34
C ALA A 143 6.96 10.87 -1.19
N ALA A 144 5.75 11.31 -1.54
CA ALA A 144 4.62 11.30 -0.60
C ALA A 144 4.20 9.86 -0.25
N LEU A 145 4.36 8.97 -1.22
CA LEU A 145 3.99 7.56 -1.15
C LEU A 145 4.89 6.77 -2.08
N ALA A 146 5.59 5.76 -1.57
CA ALA A 146 6.24 4.74 -2.39
C ALA A 146 5.52 3.40 -2.21
N ARG A 147 5.06 2.83 -3.33
CA ARG A 147 4.21 1.64 -3.28
C ARG A 147 4.40 0.72 -4.48
N VAL A 148 4.58 -0.56 -4.19
CA VAL A 148 4.46 -1.63 -5.17
C VAL A 148 2.99 -2.01 -5.30
N ILE A 149 2.48 -1.97 -6.53
CA ILE A 149 1.13 -2.45 -6.88
C ILE A 149 1.31 -3.77 -7.63
N LEU A 150 0.98 -4.87 -6.97
CA LEU A 150 1.08 -6.21 -7.52
C LEU A 150 -0.27 -6.65 -8.10
N LEU A 151 -0.31 -6.94 -9.40
CA LEU A 151 -1.47 -7.46 -10.13
C LEU A 151 -1.17 -8.91 -10.50
N SER A 152 -1.75 -9.88 -9.78
CA SER A 152 -1.41 -11.30 -9.91
C SER A 152 -2.57 -12.19 -9.47
N ASP A 153 -2.52 -13.46 -9.87
CA ASP A 153 -3.35 -14.52 -9.29
C ASP A 153 -2.68 -15.20 -8.08
N GLY A 154 -1.57 -14.67 -7.56
CA GLY A 154 -0.97 -15.11 -6.30
C GLY A 154 -0.27 -16.48 -6.34
N ASN A 155 0.01 -17.02 -7.53
CA ASN A 155 0.75 -18.27 -7.61
C ASN A 155 2.26 -18.01 -7.43
N ALA A 156 2.85 -18.41 -6.31
CA ALA A 156 4.31 -18.36 -6.11
C ALA A 156 4.90 -19.77 -6.28
N ASN A 157 5.08 -20.20 -7.54
CA ASN A 157 5.52 -21.57 -7.85
C ASN A 157 7.02 -21.67 -8.22
N GLU A 158 7.68 -20.55 -8.47
CA GLU A 158 9.09 -20.47 -8.88
C GLU A 158 9.80 -19.32 -8.17
N GLY A 159 11.14 -19.41 -8.08
CA GLY A 159 12.00 -18.36 -7.53
C GLY A 159 12.61 -18.65 -6.16
N GLU A 160 13.27 -17.63 -5.59
CA GLU A 160 14.02 -17.75 -4.32
C GLU A 160 13.12 -17.98 -3.10
N ALA A 161 11.85 -17.55 -3.17
CA ALA A 161 10.88 -17.70 -2.10
C ALA A 161 9.50 -18.02 -2.69
N THR A 162 8.92 -19.13 -2.23
CA THR A 162 7.57 -19.60 -2.58
C THR A 162 6.63 -19.61 -1.37
N GLU A 163 7.21 -19.63 -0.15
CA GLU A 163 6.46 -19.70 1.10
C GLU A 163 5.82 -18.35 1.46
N PRO A 164 4.50 -18.30 1.71
CA PRO A 164 3.80 -17.04 1.97
C PRO A 164 4.36 -16.21 3.13
N ASP A 165 4.67 -16.86 4.26
CA ASP A 165 5.19 -16.17 5.44
C ASP A 165 6.56 -15.53 5.18
N VAL A 166 7.39 -16.17 4.35
CA VAL A 166 8.70 -15.65 3.96
C VAL A 166 8.55 -14.42 3.06
N ILE A 167 7.67 -14.50 2.05
CA ILE A 167 7.41 -13.38 1.13
C ILE A 167 6.79 -12.19 1.90
N ALA A 168 5.85 -12.46 2.82
CA ALA A 168 5.27 -11.43 3.68
C ALA A 168 6.30 -10.77 4.61
N GLY A 169 7.28 -11.55 5.11
CA GLY A 169 8.42 -11.04 5.86
C GLY A 169 9.22 -10.00 5.07
N TYR A 170 9.55 -10.30 3.81
CA TYR A 170 10.22 -9.34 2.93
C TYR A 170 9.36 -8.09 2.65
N CYS A 171 8.05 -8.25 2.48
CA CYS A 171 7.13 -7.12 2.34
C CYS A 171 7.15 -6.21 3.57
N ALA A 172 7.21 -6.79 4.77
CA ALA A 172 7.30 -6.04 6.02
C ALA A 172 8.64 -5.29 6.15
N GLU A 173 9.75 -5.89 5.72
CA GLU A 173 11.05 -5.22 5.67
C GLU A 173 11.07 -4.04 4.69
N ALA A 174 10.46 -4.20 3.51
CA ALA A 174 10.32 -3.11 2.55
C ALA A 174 9.45 -1.96 3.10
N ALA A 175 8.35 -2.31 3.78
CA ALA A 175 7.49 -1.32 4.44
C ALA A 175 8.23 -0.54 5.52
N ALA A 176 9.08 -1.20 6.32
CA ALA A 176 9.94 -0.53 7.29
C ALA A 176 10.96 0.44 6.66
N LYS A 177 11.30 0.23 5.37
CA LYS A 177 12.14 1.13 4.56
C LYS A 177 11.33 2.18 3.78
N GLY A 178 10.01 2.25 3.99
CA GLY A 178 9.13 3.24 3.37
C GLY A 178 8.49 2.81 2.04
N VAL A 179 8.68 1.56 1.60
CA VAL A 179 8.04 1.02 0.39
C VAL A 179 6.93 0.05 0.79
N THR A 180 5.68 0.45 0.59
CA THR A 180 4.51 -0.40 0.92
C THR A 180 4.11 -1.29 -0.26
N THR A 181 3.35 -2.36 0.01
CA THR A 181 2.83 -3.24 -1.03
C THR A 181 1.31 -3.24 -1.02
N SER A 182 0.69 -3.25 -2.18
CA SER A 182 -0.74 -3.50 -2.35
C SER A 182 -0.94 -4.55 -3.43
N THR A 183 -1.76 -5.54 -3.11
CA THR A 183 -1.99 -6.71 -3.95
C THR A 183 -3.41 -6.69 -4.51
N TYR A 184 -3.53 -6.98 -5.80
CA TYR A 184 -4.80 -7.10 -6.51
C TYR A 184 -4.88 -8.51 -7.10
N GLY A 185 -5.70 -9.34 -6.48
CA GLY A 185 -6.00 -10.70 -6.92
C GLY A 185 -6.85 -10.68 -8.19
N LEU A 186 -6.39 -11.37 -9.24
CA LEU A 186 -7.09 -11.47 -10.52
C LEU A 186 -7.41 -12.93 -10.85
N GLY A 187 -8.56 -13.15 -11.49
CA GLY A 187 -9.08 -14.50 -11.73
C GLY A 187 -9.88 -15.04 -10.54
N ARG A 188 -10.28 -16.32 -10.62
CA ARG A 188 -11.15 -16.97 -9.63
C ARG A 188 -10.39 -17.78 -8.57
N ASP A 189 -9.22 -18.27 -8.94
CA ASP A 189 -8.46 -19.25 -8.14
C ASP A 189 -7.17 -18.64 -7.58
N PHE A 190 -7.18 -17.33 -7.28
CA PHE A 190 -5.99 -16.67 -6.79
C PHE A 190 -5.68 -17.05 -5.34
N ASN A 191 -4.40 -17.09 -4.97
CA ASN A 191 -3.99 -17.37 -3.60
C ASN A 191 -4.28 -16.18 -2.68
N GLU A 192 -5.49 -16.13 -2.15
CA GLU A 192 -5.94 -15.05 -1.26
C GLU A 192 -5.05 -14.92 -0.02
N GLN A 193 -4.64 -16.03 0.58
CA GLN A 193 -3.81 -16.02 1.78
C GLN A 193 -2.49 -15.30 1.51
N LEU A 194 -1.75 -15.68 0.46
CA LEU A 194 -0.49 -15.02 0.11
C LEU A 194 -0.69 -13.52 -0.15
N MET A 195 -1.68 -13.17 -0.98
CA MET A 195 -1.93 -11.78 -1.38
C MET A 195 -2.30 -10.93 -0.17
N VAL A 196 -3.15 -11.43 0.73
CA VAL A 196 -3.52 -10.74 1.96
C VAL A 196 -2.31 -10.56 2.89
N GLU A 197 -1.47 -11.58 3.08
CA GLU A 197 -0.27 -11.45 3.93
C GLU A 197 0.73 -10.42 3.36
N MET A 198 0.93 -10.38 2.05
CA MET A 198 1.76 -9.36 1.40
C MET A 198 1.18 -7.94 1.55
N GLY A 199 -0.15 -7.80 1.48
CA GLY A 199 -0.84 -6.52 1.62
C GLY A 199 -0.94 -5.98 3.06
N LYS A 200 -0.78 -6.85 4.07
CA LYS A 200 -0.80 -6.46 5.49
C LYS A 200 0.43 -5.67 5.93
N SER A 201 1.52 -5.71 5.15
CA SER A 201 2.75 -4.99 5.46
C SER A 201 2.56 -3.48 5.34
N VAL A 202 2.22 -2.85 6.46
CA VAL A 202 2.10 -1.39 6.60
C VAL A 202 3.32 -0.80 7.29
N ILE A 203 3.57 0.49 7.04
CA ILE A 203 4.64 1.23 7.73
C ILE A 203 4.28 1.25 9.21
N VAL A 204 5.04 0.50 10.01
CA VAL A 204 5.05 0.64 11.46
C VAL A 204 6.15 1.63 11.79
N ASP A 205 5.78 2.87 12.11
CA ASP A 205 6.70 3.83 12.67
C ASP A 205 7.20 3.27 14.02
N LYS A 206 8.37 2.62 14.04
CA LYS A 206 9.01 2.12 15.27
C LYS A 206 9.61 3.25 16.12
N LYS A 207 9.02 4.46 16.11
CA LYS A 207 9.38 5.53 17.04
C LYS A 207 8.37 5.59 18.18
N GLN A 208 8.91 5.34 19.38
CA GLN A 208 8.30 5.33 20.72
C GLN A 208 7.56 4.05 21.12
N GLU A 209 8.34 3.09 21.60
CA GLU A 209 7.98 2.34 22.79
C GLU A 209 7.83 3.35 23.95
N ASN A 210 6.63 3.93 24.13
CA ASN A 210 6.34 4.71 25.32
C ASN A 210 6.07 3.72 26.48
N PRO A 211 6.74 3.87 27.63
CA PRO A 211 6.40 3.08 28.82
C PRO A 211 4.92 3.30 29.18
N PRO A 212 4.28 2.34 29.88
CA PRO A 212 2.86 2.40 30.19
C PRO A 212 2.53 3.74 30.85
N VAL A 213 1.68 4.53 30.18
CA VAL A 213 1.13 5.77 30.75
C VAL A 213 0.25 5.36 31.92
N THR A 214 0.83 5.38 33.11
CA THR A 214 0.07 5.26 34.35
C THR A 214 -0.57 6.61 34.61
N THR A 215 -1.72 6.88 33.99
CA THR A 215 -2.50 8.07 34.33
C THR A 215 -3.13 7.81 35.70
N SER A 216 -2.46 8.25 36.76
CA SER A 216 -3.08 8.37 38.08
C SER A 216 -4.18 9.42 37.98
N ALA A 217 -5.43 8.97 37.98
CA ALA A 217 -6.57 9.86 38.18
C ALA A 217 -6.42 10.52 39.55
N GLN A 218 -6.04 11.80 39.58
CA GLN A 218 -6.21 12.62 40.77
C GLN A 218 -7.71 12.87 40.93
N CYS A 219 -8.30 12.28 41.97
CA CYS A 219 -9.64 12.60 42.41
C CYS A 219 -9.70 14.06 42.85
N ALA A 220 -10.25 14.92 42.00
CA ALA A 220 -10.79 16.20 42.45
C ALA A 220 -12.06 15.92 43.25
N ASN A 221 -11.90 15.75 44.56
CA ASN A 221 -12.77 16.29 45.61
C ASN A 221 -12.42 15.59 46.92
N GLY A 222 -11.74 16.31 47.80
CA GLY A 222 -11.51 15.86 49.16
C GLY A 222 -12.82 15.69 49.91
N LEU A 223 -13.17 14.44 50.23
CA LEU A 223 -14.03 14.00 51.33
C LEU A 223 -13.75 12.50 51.57
N PRO A 224 -13.71 12.03 52.83
CA PRO A 224 -13.11 10.74 53.15
C PRO A 224 -14.03 9.52 52.98
N CYS A 225 -13.34 8.41 52.73
CA CYS A 225 -13.69 6.97 52.74
C CYS A 225 -14.31 6.40 51.47
#